data_AF-A0A2W7ML45-F1
#
_entry.id   AF-A0A2W7ML45-F1
#
_cell.length_a   1.000
_cell.length_b   1.000
_cell.length_c   1.000
_cell.angle_alpha   90.00
_cell.angle_beta   90.00
_cell.angle_gamma   90.00
#
_symmetry.space_group_name_H-M   'P 1'
#
loop_
_entity.id
_entity.type
_entity.pdbx_description
1 polymer ?
#
loop_
_entity_poly.entity_id
_entity_poly.type
_entity_poly.pdbx_seq_one_letter_code
_entity_poly.pdbx_strand_id
1 'polypeptide(L)'
;MRLWHQSLLSVLPKSQLLAQWRELNSIFAKENRHILINYIYDYSKDDLFTYTQMVLHEMRSREINIRTVDKMERYFADGPFEKVTHPFVHHHNKEYFEICYFNLKEKFMRGQKDFDTERFEALKKIYETME
;
A
#
# COMPACT_ATOMS: atom_id res chain seq x y z
N MET A 1 6.97 8.00 4.49
CA MET A 1 5.52 7.71 4.46
C MET A 1 5.35 6.30 5.05
N ARG A 2 4.27 5.56 4.80
CA ARG A 2 4.19 4.12 5.15
C ARG A 2 3.68 3.35 3.94
N LEU A 3 3.90 2.04 3.90
CA LEU A 3 3.08 1.17 3.05
C LEU A 3 1.79 0.84 3.79
N TRP A 4 0.63 1.09 3.20
CA TRP A 4 -0.66 0.71 3.77
C TRP A 4 -0.79 -0.81 3.86
N HIS A 5 -1.54 -1.30 4.85
CA HIS A 5 -1.84 -2.71 4.93
C HIS A 5 -2.55 -3.18 3.64
N GLN A 6 -2.12 -4.31 3.09
CA GLN A 6 -2.62 -4.83 1.81
C GLN A 6 -4.16 -4.95 1.72
N SER A 7 -4.81 -5.39 2.81
CA SER A 7 -6.28 -5.52 2.88
C SER A 7 -7.04 -4.20 2.80
N LEU A 8 -6.37 -3.07 2.96
CA LEU A 8 -6.99 -1.74 2.96
C LEU A 8 -6.86 -1.01 1.61
N LEU A 9 -6.13 -1.57 0.64
CA LEU A 9 -5.86 -0.92 -0.64
C LEU A 9 -7.15 -0.48 -1.35
N SER A 10 -8.18 -1.35 -1.36
CA SER A 10 -9.48 -1.13 -2.00
C SER A 10 -10.32 0.02 -1.40
N VAL A 11 -10.02 0.42 -0.16
CA VAL A 11 -10.70 1.50 0.56
C VAL A 11 -9.82 2.73 0.77
N LEU A 12 -8.57 2.73 0.30
CA LEU A 12 -7.75 3.93 0.35
C LEU A 12 -8.38 5.08 -0.45
N PRO A 13 -8.38 6.32 0.06
CA PRO A 13 -8.62 7.51 -0.76
C PRO A 13 -7.59 7.62 -1.89
N LYS A 14 -7.96 8.22 -3.02
CA LYS A 14 -7.10 8.37 -4.20
C LYS A 14 -5.75 9.02 -3.86
N SER A 15 -5.76 10.04 -3.01
CA SER A 15 -4.58 10.78 -2.56
C SER A 15 -3.63 9.90 -1.74
N GLN A 16 -4.16 8.96 -0.95
CA GLN A 16 -3.36 8.00 -0.18
C GLN A 16 -2.78 6.91 -1.10
N LEU A 17 -3.52 6.45 -2.10
CA LEU A 17 -3.00 5.51 -3.10
C LEU A 17 -1.91 6.17 -3.98
N LEU A 18 -2.07 7.45 -4.34
CA LEU A 18 -1.00 8.21 -5.00
C LEU A 18 0.22 8.42 -4.10
N ALA A 19 0.04 8.63 -2.79
CA ALA A 19 1.13 8.72 -1.83
C ALA A 19 1.87 7.38 -1.67
N GLN A 20 1.12 6.28 -1.62
CA GLN A 20 1.64 4.92 -1.65
C GLN A 20 2.52 4.68 -2.88
N TRP A 21 2.06 5.08 -4.06
CA TRP A 21 2.84 4.96 -5.29
C TRP A 21 4.12 5.81 -5.28
N ARG A 22 4.07 7.02 -4.70
CA ARG A 22 5.27 7.85 -4.52
C ARG A 22 6.29 7.21 -3.59
N GLU A 23 5.84 6.58 -2.51
CA GLU A 23 6.72 5.88 -1.57
C GLU A 23 7.40 4.69 -2.25
N LEU A 24 6.64 3.86 -2.98
CA LEU A 24 7.17 2.76 -3.78
C LEU A 24 8.20 3.24 -4.81
N ASN A 25 7.90 4.31 -5.55
CA ASN A 25 8.87 4.90 -6.47
C ASN A 25 10.14 5.42 -5.80
N SER A 26 10.06 5.84 -4.53
CA SER A 26 11.24 6.24 -3.75
C SER A 26 12.09 5.02 -3.40
N ILE A 27 11.45 3.91 -2.99
CA ILE A 27 12.10 2.62 -2.73
C ILE A 27 12.81 2.14 -4.00
N PHE A 28 12.12 2.09 -5.15
CA PHE A 28 12.70 1.60 -6.40
C PHE A 28 13.89 2.44 -6.89
N ALA A 29 13.88 3.75 -6.64
CA ALA A 29 14.92 4.65 -7.15
C ALA A 29 16.09 4.85 -6.19
N LYS A 30 15.87 4.72 -4.88
CA LYS A 30 16.83 5.14 -3.85
C LYS A 30 17.01 4.13 -2.72
N GLU A 31 16.23 3.04 -2.72
CA GLU A 31 16.15 2.11 -1.59
C GLU A 31 16.00 2.85 -0.26
N ASN A 32 15.06 3.81 -0.23
CA ASN A 32 14.88 4.68 0.91
C ASN A 32 14.65 3.86 2.19
N ARG A 33 15.30 4.27 3.29
CA ARG A 33 15.26 3.57 4.58
C ARG A 33 14.78 4.52 5.66
N HIS A 34 13.65 4.18 6.26
CA HIS A 34 13.18 4.78 7.50
C HIS A 34 12.28 3.82 8.26
N ILE A 35 12.08 4.07 9.55
CA ILE A 35 11.43 3.14 10.50
C ILE A 35 10.09 2.55 10.00
N LEU A 36 9.27 3.34 9.30
CA LEU A 36 7.96 2.90 8.80
C LEU A 36 7.99 1.98 7.56
N ILE A 37 9.14 1.80 6.91
CA ILE A 37 9.27 0.95 5.71
C ILE A 37 10.46 0.00 5.77
N ASN A 38 11.39 0.15 6.73
CA ASN A 38 12.61 -0.66 6.77
C ASN A 38 12.34 -2.17 6.76
N TYR A 39 11.21 -2.59 7.33
CA TYR A 39 10.83 -3.99 7.37
C TYR A 39 10.80 -4.66 5.99
N ILE A 40 10.56 -3.92 4.90
CA ILE A 40 10.49 -4.52 3.55
C ILE A 40 11.80 -5.18 3.15
N TYR A 41 12.93 -4.70 3.70
CA TYR A 41 14.26 -5.23 3.40
C TYR A 41 14.58 -6.50 4.19
N ASP A 42 13.73 -6.88 5.15
CA ASP A 42 13.80 -8.15 5.86
C ASP A 42 13.03 -9.27 5.12
N TYR A 43 12.37 -8.92 3.99
CA TYR A 43 11.65 -9.85 3.13
C TYR A 43 12.34 -10.01 1.78
N SER A 44 11.88 -11.01 1.02
CA SER A 44 12.31 -11.22 -0.35
C SER A 44 11.84 -10.07 -1.26
N LYS A 45 12.51 -9.89 -2.41
CA LYS A 45 12.00 -8.98 -3.45
C LYS A 45 10.63 -9.42 -3.99
N ASP A 46 10.27 -10.71 -3.90
CA ASP A 46 8.96 -11.24 -4.34
C ASP A 46 7.80 -10.64 -3.53
N ASP A 47 8.00 -10.40 -2.23
CA ASP A 47 7.02 -9.72 -1.38
C ASP A 47 6.75 -8.29 -1.88
N LEU A 48 7.82 -7.52 -2.08
CA LEU A 48 7.71 -6.14 -2.57
C LEU A 48 7.15 -6.08 -3.99
N PHE A 49 7.54 -7.02 -4.86
CA PHE A 49 6.98 -7.14 -6.20
C PHE A 49 5.47 -7.41 -6.13
N THR A 50 5.05 -8.43 -5.38
CA THR A 50 3.64 -8.81 -5.20
C THR A 50 2.82 -7.64 -4.66
N TYR A 51 3.29 -7.00 -3.58
CA TYR A 51 2.62 -5.83 -3.01
C TYR A 51 2.51 -4.67 -4.02
N THR A 52 3.57 -4.44 -4.81
CA THR A 52 3.58 -3.44 -5.88
C THR A 52 2.52 -3.75 -6.94
N GLN A 53 2.37 -5.02 -7.34
CA GLN A 53 1.33 -5.44 -8.28
C GLN A 53 -0.07 -5.21 -7.72
N MET A 54 -0.30 -5.44 -6.42
CA MET A 54 -1.58 -5.16 -5.77
C MET A 54 -1.92 -3.66 -5.81
N VAL A 55 -0.95 -2.78 -5.53
CA VAL A 55 -1.12 -1.33 -5.64
C VAL A 55 -1.43 -0.91 -7.08
N LEU A 56 -0.69 -1.42 -8.06
CA LEU A 56 -0.92 -1.12 -9.47
C LEU A 56 -2.28 -1.62 -9.96
N HIS A 57 -2.70 -2.80 -9.53
CA HIS A 57 -4.02 -3.33 -9.85
C HIS A 57 -5.12 -2.38 -9.36
N GLU A 58 -5.03 -1.93 -8.11
CA GLU A 58 -6.00 -0.99 -7.54
C GLU A 58 -5.98 0.38 -8.22
N MET A 59 -4.80 0.89 -8.59
CA MET A 59 -4.70 2.15 -9.33
C MET A 59 -5.33 2.02 -10.72
N ARG A 60 -5.10 0.91 -11.42
CA ARG A 60 -5.63 0.65 -12.76
C ARG A 60 -7.14 0.43 -12.73
N SER A 61 -7.66 -0.32 -11.76
CA SER A 61 -9.10 -0.59 -11.62
C SER A 61 -9.92 0.69 -11.39
N ARG A 62 -9.29 1.72 -10.81
CA ARG A 62 -9.89 3.05 -10.60
C ARG A 62 -9.49 4.10 -11.63
N GLU A 63 -8.84 3.69 -12.73
CA GLU A 63 -8.39 4.57 -13.81
C GLU A 63 -7.51 5.74 -13.31
N ILE A 64 -6.73 5.51 -12.25
CA ILE A 64 -5.83 6.51 -11.69
C ILE A 64 -4.59 6.59 -12.59
N ASN A 65 -4.27 7.81 -13.05
CA ASN A 65 -3.08 8.06 -13.84
C ASN A 65 -1.78 7.63 -13.11
N ILE A 66 -1.08 6.65 -13.67
CA ILE A 66 0.24 6.17 -13.24
C ILE A 66 1.29 6.85 -14.11
N ARG A 67 2.02 7.83 -13.55
CA ARG A 67 2.92 8.70 -14.35
C ARG A 67 4.13 7.99 -14.97
N THR A 68 4.71 7.01 -14.27
CA THR A 68 5.91 6.27 -14.71
C THR A 68 5.95 4.95 -13.97
N VAL A 69 6.38 3.90 -14.69
CA VAL A 69 6.71 2.58 -14.15
C VAL A 69 8.19 2.23 -14.35
N ASP A 70 8.96 3.05 -15.05
CA ASP A 70 10.36 2.77 -15.45
C ASP A 70 11.30 2.52 -14.26
N LYS A 71 10.99 3.10 -13.10
CA LYS A 71 11.74 2.86 -11.85
C LYS A 71 11.48 1.47 -11.30
N MET A 72 10.21 1.05 -11.30
CA MET A 72 9.80 -0.29 -10.90
C MET A 72 10.41 -1.32 -11.85
N GLU A 73 10.28 -1.12 -13.17
CA GLU A 73 10.81 -2.04 -14.17
C GLU A 73 12.32 -2.23 -14.03
N ARG A 74 13.09 -1.15 -13.80
CA ARG A 74 14.53 -1.26 -13.54
C ARG A 74 14.86 -1.96 -12.22
N TYR A 75 14.09 -1.72 -11.17
CA TYR A 75 14.32 -2.32 -9.85
C TYR A 75 14.08 -3.84 -9.85
N PHE A 76 13.15 -4.30 -10.69
CA PHE A 76 12.76 -5.69 -10.86
C PHE A 76 13.26 -6.28 -12.20
N ALA A 77 14.36 -5.76 -12.75
CA ALA A 77 14.91 -6.25 -14.02
C ALA A 77 15.69 -7.57 -13.88
N ASP A 78 16.05 -7.97 -12.66
CA ASP A 78 16.98 -9.05 -12.35
C ASP A 78 16.36 -10.45 -12.28
N GLY A 79 15.06 -10.60 -12.53
CA GLY A 79 14.48 -11.92 -12.68
C GLY A 79 12.96 -11.94 -12.70
N PRO A 80 12.37 -13.09 -13.04
CA PRO A 80 10.96 -13.32 -12.74
C PRO A 80 10.78 -13.33 -11.23
N PHE A 81 9.78 -12.60 -10.75
CA PHE A 81 9.39 -12.61 -9.34
C PHE A 81 8.20 -13.53 -9.14
N GLU A 82 8.24 -14.33 -8.09
CA GLU A 82 7.16 -15.23 -7.76
C GLU A 82 6.02 -14.49 -7.05
N LYS A 83 4.79 -14.95 -7.28
CA LYS A 83 3.63 -14.40 -6.60
C LYS A 83 3.59 -14.94 -5.17
N VAL A 84 3.73 -14.05 -4.19
CA VAL A 84 3.52 -14.35 -2.78
C VAL A 84 2.03 -14.26 -2.46
N THR A 85 1.50 -15.16 -1.62
CA THR A 85 0.06 -15.13 -1.25
C THR A 85 -0.25 -13.97 -0.30
N HIS A 86 0.64 -13.73 0.67
CA HIS A 86 0.52 -12.67 1.67
C HIS A 86 1.85 -11.92 1.76
N PRO A 87 2.12 -10.91 0.91
CA PRO A 87 3.35 -10.15 1.00
C PRO A 87 3.52 -9.52 2.38
N PHE A 88 4.74 -9.56 2.89
CA PHE A 88 5.11 -9.06 4.21
C PHE A 88 4.36 -9.73 5.37
N VAL A 89 4.08 -11.03 5.28
CA VAL A 89 3.14 -11.78 6.15
C VAL A 89 3.29 -11.52 7.66
N HIS A 90 4.50 -11.35 8.19
CA HIS A 90 4.70 -11.11 9.63
C HIS A 90 4.49 -9.65 10.03
N HIS A 91 4.58 -8.72 9.08
CA HIS A 91 4.47 -7.27 9.29
C HIS A 91 3.09 -6.75 8.88
N HIS A 92 2.47 -7.27 7.82
CA HIS A 92 1.07 -7.01 7.45
C HIS A 92 0.17 -7.97 8.23
N ASN A 93 0.30 -7.89 9.56
CA ASN A 93 -0.45 -8.66 10.53
C ASN A 93 -1.64 -7.84 11.08
N LYS A 94 -2.41 -8.42 12.02
CA LYS A 94 -3.57 -7.76 12.64
C LYS A 94 -3.21 -6.42 13.30
N GLU A 95 -2.12 -6.36 14.05
CA GLU A 95 -1.69 -5.13 14.72
C GLU A 95 -1.39 -4.02 13.70
N TYR A 96 -0.63 -4.31 12.64
CA TYR A 96 -0.32 -3.31 11.62
C TYR A 96 -1.56 -2.89 10.82
N PHE A 97 -2.49 -3.81 10.59
CA PHE A 97 -3.81 -3.50 10.04
C PHE A 97 -4.54 -2.45 10.89
N GLU A 98 -4.62 -2.66 12.21
CA GLU A 98 -5.28 -1.72 13.14
C GLU A 98 -4.60 -0.35 13.14
N ILE A 99 -3.27 -0.30 13.18
CA ILE A 99 -2.50 0.96 13.09
C ILE A 99 -2.84 1.69 11.78
N CYS A 100 -2.95 0.98 10.65
CA CYS A 100 -3.35 1.58 9.38
C CYS A 100 -4.82 2.04 9.39
N TYR A 101 -5.74 1.24 9.93
CA TYR A 101 -7.15 1.60 10.06
C TYR A 101 -7.33 2.90 10.87
N PHE A 102 -6.74 2.98 12.06
CA PHE A 102 -6.88 4.18 12.90
C PHE A 102 -6.23 5.41 12.25
N ASN A 103 -5.15 5.24 11.48
CA ASN A 103 -4.57 6.34 10.72
C ASN A 103 -5.50 6.84 9.60
N LEU A 104 -6.21 5.94 8.90
CA LEU A 104 -7.24 6.33 7.93
C LEU A 104 -8.45 6.98 8.61
N LYS A 105 -8.91 6.44 9.74
CA LYS A 105 -9.99 7.02 10.54
C LYS A 105 -9.68 8.44 10.95
N GLU A 106 -8.46 8.71 11.44
CA GLU A 106 -8.02 10.07 11.74
C GLU A 106 -8.08 10.98 10.50
N LYS A 107 -7.57 10.53 9.35
CA LYS A 107 -7.61 11.31 8.10
C LYS A 107 -9.03 11.68 7.68
N PHE A 108 -9.98 10.75 7.82
CA PHE A 108 -11.40 11.02 7.58
C PHE A 108 -11.93 12.07 8.57
N MET A 109 -11.71 11.89 9.87
CA MET A 109 -12.17 12.82 10.91
C MET A 109 -11.59 14.24 10.76
N ARG A 110 -10.39 14.36 10.20
CA ARG A 110 -9.73 15.66 9.91
C ARG A 110 -10.15 16.27 8.58
N GLY A 111 -11.11 15.66 7.86
CA GLY A 111 -11.67 16.21 6.63
C GLY A 111 -10.77 16.06 5.41
N GLN A 112 -10.07 14.92 5.26
CA GLN A 112 -9.32 14.66 4.03
C GLN A 112 -10.25 14.72 2.82
N LYS A 113 -9.97 15.67 1.91
CA LYS A 113 -10.89 16.11 0.84
C LYS A 113 -11.48 14.99 -0.04
N ASP A 114 -10.70 13.96 -0.31
CA ASP A 114 -11.09 12.84 -1.20
C ASP A 114 -11.46 11.56 -0.44
N PHE A 115 -11.72 11.68 0.86
CA PHE A 115 -12.17 10.58 1.70
C PHE A 115 -13.67 10.77 2.01
N ASP A 116 -14.51 10.31 1.08
CA ASP A 116 -15.96 10.36 1.24
C ASP A 116 -16.50 9.37 2.28
N THR A 117 -17.75 9.60 2.70
CA THR A 117 -18.43 8.79 3.71
C THR A 117 -18.59 7.35 3.25
N GLU A 118 -18.94 7.09 1.99
CA GLU A 118 -19.15 5.73 1.46
C GLU A 118 -17.89 4.87 1.61
N ARG A 119 -16.74 5.42 1.24
CA ARG A 119 -15.44 4.77 1.40
C ARG A 119 -15.06 4.58 2.86
N PHE A 120 -15.40 5.53 3.73
CA PHE A 120 -15.17 5.37 5.16
C PHE A 120 -16.06 4.29 5.78
N GLU A 121 -17.32 4.17 5.36
CA GLU A 121 -18.20 3.05 5.75
C GLU A 121 -17.64 1.70 5.27
N ALA A 122 -17.09 1.64 4.05
CA ALA A 122 -16.41 0.44 3.57
C ALA A 122 -15.18 0.09 4.43
N LEU A 123 -14.38 1.09 4.81
CA LEU A 123 -13.25 0.90 5.73
C LEU A 123 -13.72 0.34 7.09
N LYS A 124 -14.80 0.88 7.67
CA LYS A 124 -15.36 0.39 8.94
C LYS A 124 -15.82 -1.06 8.83
N LYS A 125 -16.55 -1.42 7.75
CA LYS A 125 -16.96 -2.81 7.51
C LYS A 125 -15.77 -3.77 7.46
N ILE A 126 -14.68 -3.41 6.79
CA ILE A 126 -13.47 -4.26 6.75
C ILE A 126 -12.93 -4.47 8.16
N TYR A 127 -12.85 -3.42 8.97
CA TYR A 127 -12.39 -3.50 10.35
C TYR A 127 -13.29 -4.41 11.21
N GLU A 128 -14.61 -4.23 11.13
CA GLU A 128 -15.60 -5.04 11.86
C GLU A 128 -15.55 -6.53 11.48
N THR A 129 -15.18 -6.86 10.23
CA THR A 129 -15.02 -8.26 9.79
C THR A 129 -13.71 -8.91 10.22
N MET A 130 -12.73 -8.13 10.69
CA MET A 130 -11.43 -8.61 11.18
C MET A 130 -11.33 -8.67 12.70
N GLU A 131 -12.31 -8.09 13.39
CA GLU A 131 -12.49 -8.15 14.86
C GLU A 131 -13.16 -9.47 15.27
#